data_AF-A0A2V9Q9B7-F1
#
_entry.id   AF-A0A2V9Q9B7-F1
#
_cell.length_a   1.000
_cell.length_b   1.000
_cell.length_c   1.000
_cell.angle_alpha   90.00
_cell.angle_beta   90.00
_cell.angle_gamma   90.00
#
_symmetry.space_group_name_H-M   'P 1'
#
loop_
_entity.id
_entity.type
_entity.pdbx_description
1 polymer ?
#
loop_
_entity_poly.entity_id
_entity_poly.type
_entity_poly.pdbx_seq_one_letter_code
_entity_poly.pdbx_strand_id
1 'polypeptide(L)'
;MEAYQLYLRGRFHWNKRSLDGLPKAVEYFQQAIANDPDYAVAYAGLADAYNMLSFRSVLPANEAMPKAKAAATKALKLDPSRAEPHVSLGYASFTYDRDWPAAGRHFEQALALNRSYVLSHSHYALYLTSRSLSRIPDHWQTGAGTRPRGTRCKQYLGCTALRCQTVRSGNPTM
;
A
#
# COMPACT_ATOMS: atom_id res chain seq x y z
N MET A 1 7.32 26.19 19.85
CA MET A 1 5.90 26.18 19.40
C MET A 1 5.74 26.20 17.88
N GLU A 2 6.67 26.81 17.14
CA GLU A 2 6.59 26.94 15.68
C GLU A 2 6.66 25.59 14.92
N ALA A 3 7.58 24.70 15.27
CA ALA A 3 7.68 23.36 14.66
C ALA A 3 6.39 22.52 14.80
N TYR A 4 5.70 22.64 15.95
CA TYR A 4 4.42 21.98 16.17
C TYR A 4 3.32 22.54 15.25
N GLN A 5 3.23 23.86 15.10
CA GLN A 5 2.26 24.48 14.19
C GLN A 5 2.53 24.12 12.73
N LEU A 6 3.79 24.12 12.31
CA LEU A 6 4.20 23.70 10.97
C LEU A 6 3.84 22.23 10.72
N TYR A 7 4.08 21.35 11.71
CA TYR A 7 3.66 19.96 11.63
C TYR A 7 2.14 19.81 11.48
N LEU A 8 1.34 20.56 12.25
CA LEU A 8 -0.12 20.52 12.11
C LEU A 8 -0.58 20.98 10.71
N ARG A 9 0.05 22.01 10.14
CA ARG A 9 -0.20 22.44 8.76
C ARG A 9 0.17 21.34 7.77
N GLY A 10 1.33 20.71 7.94
CA GLY A 10 1.75 19.55 7.15
C GLY A 10 0.73 18.42 7.20
N ARG A 11 0.24 18.05 8.40
CA ARG A 11 -0.80 17.03 8.59
C ARG A 11 -2.13 17.42 7.95
N PHE A 12 -2.53 18.68 8.02
CA PHE A 12 -3.73 19.18 7.37
C PHE A 12 -3.67 19.01 5.85
N HIS A 13 -2.54 19.38 5.23
CA HIS A 13 -2.32 19.22 3.80
C HIS A 13 -2.20 17.74 3.40
N TRP A 14 -1.54 16.93 4.23
CA TRP A 14 -1.43 15.48 4.02
C TRP A 14 -2.79 14.78 4.05
N ASN A 15 -3.68 15.15 4.99
CA ASN A 15 -5.03 14.59 5.11
C ASN A 15 -5.92 14.90 3.90
N LYS A 16 -5.69 16.03 3.20
CA LYS A 16 -6.41 16.34 1.95
C LYS A 16 -6.12 15.35 0.83
N ARG A 17 -4.96 14.69 0.86
CA ARG A 17 -4.50 13.69 -0.13
C ARG A 17 -4.68 14.13 -1.60
N SER A 18 -4.63 15.44 -1.86
CA SER A 18 -4.72 16.04 -3.19
C SER A 18 -3.33 16.15 -3.82
N LEU A 19 -3.28 16.22 -5.16
CA LEU A 19 -2.03 16.32 -5.92
C LEU A 19 -1.24 17.57 -5.54
N ASP A 20 -1.92 18.70 -5.30
CA ASP A 20 -1.28 19.95 -4.85
C ASP A 20 -1.03 20.00 -3.34
N GLY A 21 -1.74 19.18 -2.57
CA GLY A 21 -1.67 19.17 -1.11
C GLY A 21 -0.44 18.41 -0.60
N LEU A 22 -0.07 17.31 -1.26
CA LEU A 22 1.05 16.47 -0.84
C LEU A 22 2.41 17.18 -0.93
N PRO A 23 2.75 17.92 -2.00
CA PRO A 23 3.98 18.72 -2.04
C PRO A 23 4.04 19.76 -0.92
N LYS A 24 2.93 20.47 -0.66
CA LYS A 24 2.84 21.44 0.45
C LYS A 24 3.03 20.78 1.81
N ALA A 25 2.53 19.56 2.00
CA ALA A 25 2.75 18.80 3.22
C ALA A 25 4.26 18.55 3.44
N VAL A 26 4.98 18.13 2.39
CA VAL A 26 6.44 17.96 2.44
C VAL A 26 7.14 19.25 2.83
N GLU A 27 6.80 20.38 2.21
CA GLU A 27 7.38 21.69 2.53
C GLU A 27 7.18 22.06 4.00
N TYR A 28 5.96 21.90 4.54
CA TYR A 28 5.69 22.21 5.93
C TYR A 28 6.42 21.27 6.91
N PHE A 29 6.56 19.98 6.58
CA PHE A 29 7.34 19.07 7.42
C PHE A 29 8.84 19.39 7.37
N GLN A 30 9.38 19.77 6.21
CA GLN A 30 10.76 20.21 6.08
C GLN A 30 11.01 21.51 6.87
N GLN A 31 10.09 22.47 6.83
CA GLN A 31 10.16 23.66 7.66
C GLN A 31 10.08 23.33 9.15
N ALA A 32 9.23 22.39 9.56
CA ALA A 32 9.17 21.94 10.95
C ALA A 32 10.50 21.34 11.42
N ILE A 33 11.14 20.53 10.57
CA ILE A 33 12.46 19.93 10.82
C ILE A 33 13.57 20.98 10.84
N ALA A 34 13.52 21.98 9.96
CA ALA A 34 14.50 23.07 9.94
C ALA A 34 14.45 23.92 11.21
N ASN A 35 13.24 24.10 11.78
CA ASN A 35 13.05 24.79 13.05
C ASN A 35 13.43 23.94 14.26
N ASP A 36 13.14 22.63 14.21
CA ASP A 36 13.46 21.70 15.28
C ASP A 36 13.98 20.37 14.68
N PRO A 37 15.31 20.21 14.55
CA PRO A 37 15.93 19.04 13.95
C PRO A 37 15.72 17.73 14.72
N ASP A 38 15.29 17.80 15.98
CA ASP A 38 15.04 16.66 16.86
C ASP A 38 13.55 16.31 16.94
N TYR A 39 12.71 16.99 16.15
CA TYR A 39 11.27 16.78 16.16
C TYR A 39 10.84 15.51 15.40
N ALA A 40 10.93 14.36 16.08
CA ALA A 40 10.70 13.02 15.53
C ALA A 40 9.39 12.87 14.72
N VAL A 41 8.30 13.47 15.19
CA VAL A 41 6.99 13.34 14.53
C VAL A 41 6.93 14.06 13.17
N ALA A 42 7.72 15.11 12.96
CA ALA A 42 7.80 15.77 11.65
C ALA A 42 8.51 14.88 10.62
N TYR A 43 9.55 14.14 11.03
CA TYR A 43 10.18 13.14 10.18
C TYR A 43 9.23 11.99 9.84
N ALA A 44 8.40 11.54 10.78
CA ALA A 44 7.37 10.53 10.51
C ALA A 44 6.35 11.04 9.46
N GLY A 45 5.84 12.27 9.63
CA GLY A 45 4.92 12.89 8.68
C GLY A 45 5.55 13.10 7.29
N LEU A 46 6.84 13.44 7.24
CA LEU A 46 7.59 13.57 5.99
C LEU A 46 7.69 12.22 5.26
N ALA A 47 7.95 11.13 5.99
CA ALA A 47 7.98 9.79 5.41
C ALA A 47 6.63 9.39 4.83
N ASP A 48 5.54 9.64 5.56
CA ASP A 48 4.18 9.37 5.08
C ASP A 48 3.82 10.20 3.84
N ALA A 49 4.29 11.46 3.76
CA ALA A 49 4.06 12.32 2.61
C ALA A 49 4.78 11.78 1.37
N TYR A 50 6.05 11.36 1.48
CA TYR A 50 6.78 10.76 0.37
C TYR A 50 6.17 9.43 -0.10
N ASN A 51 5.74 8.57 0.83
CA ASN A 51 5.03 7.34 0.48
C ASN A 51 3.74 7.63 -0.30
N MET A 52 2.97 8.64 0.12
CA MET A 52 1.77 9.06 -0.59
C MET A 52 2.05 9.70 -1.95
N LEU A 53 3.12 10.48 -2.08
CA LEU A 53 3.55 11.05 -3.37
C LEU A 53 3.90 9.96 -4.38
N SER A 54 4.59 8.90 -3.93
CA SER A 54 4.85 7.75 -4.79
C SER A 54 3.61 6.92 -5.09
N PHE A 55 2.74 6.68 -4.09
CA PHE A 55 1.48 5.96 -4.30
C PHE A 55 0.56 6.65 -5.31
N ARG A 56 0.56 7.99 -5.32
CA ARG A 56 -0.21 8.82 -6.27
C ARG A 56 0.50 9.04 -7.60
N SER A 57 1.68 8.45 -7.82
CA SER A 57 2.50 8.67 -9.01
C SER A 57 2.86 10.15 -9.26
N VAL A 58 2.88 10.98 -8.21
CA VAL A 58 3.32 12.39 -8.30
C VAL A 58 4.83 12.46 -8.36
N LEU A 59 5.50 11.63 -7.56
CA LEU A 59 6.95 11.50 -7.58
C LEU A 59 7.33 10.06 -7.92
N PRO A 60 8.34 9.84 -8.80
CA PRO A 60 8.85 8.51 -9.08
C PRO A 60 9.25 7.77 -7.80
N ALA A 61 8.96 6.46 -7.74
CA ALA A 61 9.22 5.66 -6.55
C ALA A 61 10.72 5.62 -6.19
N ASN A 62 11.60 5.60 -7.18
CA ASN A 62 13.06 5.66 -7.01
C ASN A 62 13.55 6.97 -6.37
N GLU A 63 12.78 8.05 -6.43
CA GLU A 63 13.11 9.31 -5.76
C GLU A 63 12.41 9.46 -4.41
N ALA A 64 11.14 9.05 -4.31
CA ALA A 64 10.34 9.22 -3.11
C ALA A 64 10.69 8.21 -2.01
N MET A 65 10.87 6.93 -2.38
CA MET A 65 10.99 5.84 -1.42
C MET A 65 12.31 5.90 -0.61
N PRO A 66 13.47 6.23 -1.22
CA PRO A 66 14.68 6.46 -0.43
C PRO A 66 14.53 7.62 0.58
N LYS A 67 13.86 8.71 0.18
CA LYS A 67 13.59 9.86 1.06
C LYS A 67 12.64 9.48 2.19
N ALA A 68 11.59 8.70 1.90
CA ALA A 68 10.66 8.18 2.90
C ALA A 68 11.39 7.33 3.94
N LYS A 69 12.22 6.38 3.49
CA LYS A 69 13.01 5.49 4.36
C LYS A 69 14.00 6.27 5.22
N ALA A 70 14.70 7.24 4.64
CA ALA A 70 15.64 8.08 5.39
C ALA A 70 14.94 8.88 6.49
N ALA A 71 13.79 9.51 6.16
CA ALA A 71 13.00 10.26 7.12
C ALA A 71 12.46 9.36 8.25
N ALA A 72 11.86 8.22 7.91
CA ALA A 72 11.34 7.28 8.92
C ALA A 72 12.45 6.70 9.80
N THR A 73 13.63 6.39 9.24
CA THR A 73 14.78 5.92 10.01
C THR A 73 15.27 7.00 10.98
N LYS A 74 15.30 8.27 10.55
CA LYS A 74 15.67 9.39 11.42
C LYS A 74 14.62 9.59 12.53
N ALA A 75 13.33 9.45 12.22
CA ALA A 75 12.27 9.50 13.22
C ALA A 75 12.45 8.44 14.31
N LEU A 76 12.77 7.18 13.94
CA LEU A 76 13.03 6.11 14.91
C LEU A 76 14.30 6.30 15.73
N LYS A 77 15.33 6.94 15.16
CA LYS A 77 16.53 7.30 15.93
C LYS A 77 16.25 8.35 17.00
N LEU A 78 15.31 9.25 16.75
CA LEU A 78 14.91 10.30 17.68
C LEU A 78 13.90 9.77 18.71
N ASP A 79 12.89 9.04 18.25
CA ASP A 79 11.88 8.43 19.10
C ASP A 79 11.51 7.02 18.60
N PRO A 80 12.09 5.97 19.19
CA PRO A 80 11.83 4.58 18.79
C PRO A 80 10.48 4.06 19.29
N SER A 81 9.74 4.79 20.13
CA SER A 81 8.47 4.32 20.67
C SER A 81 7.28 4.61 19.74
N ARG A 82 7.53 5.17 18.55
CA ARG A 82 6.49 5.60 17.61
C ARG A 82 6.16 4.52 16.58
N ALA A 83 4.87 4.29 16.39
CA ALA A 83 4.39 3.31 15.41
C ALA A 83 4.46 3.85 13.98
N GLU A 84 4.27 5.16 13.80
CA GLU A 84 4.15 5.80 12.49
C GLU A 84 5.37 5.56 11.58
N PRO A 85 6.62 5.77 12.03
CA PRO A 85 7.79 5.51 11.20
C PRO A 85 7.92 4.04 10.78
N HIS A 86 7.53 3.10 11.66
CA HIS A 86 7.52 1.68 11.33
C HIS A 86 6.51 1.37 10.22
N VAL A 87 5.33 2.00 10.21
CA VAL A 87 4.38 1.87 9.09
C VAL A 87 4.98 2.40 7.79
N SER A 88 5.62 3.58 7.82
CA SER A 88 6.22 4.17 6.62
C SER A 88 7.36 3.32 6.06
N LEU A 89 8.20 2.74 6.93
CA LEU A 89 9.26 1.79 6.54
C LEU A 89 8.67 0.50 5.97
N GLY A 90 7.69 -0.08 6.65
CA GLY A 90 7.02 -1.29 6.19
C GLY A 90 6.45 -1.11 4.78
N TYR A 91 5.80 0.04 4.54
CA TYR A 91 5.27 0.38 3.23
C TYR A 91 6.35 0.47 2.15
N ALA A 92 7.43 1.21 2.40
CA ALA A 92 8.53 1.33 1.45
C ALA A 92 9.22 -0.03 1.18
N SER A 93 9.39 -0.86 2.21
CA SER A 93 10.03 -2.17 2.06
C SER A 93 9.25 -3.14 1.17
N PHE A 94 7.92 -3.21 1.26
CA PHE A 94 7.17 -4.12 0.37
C PHE A 94 6.91 -3.55 -1.03
N THR A 95 6.74 -2.23 -1.14
CA THR A 95 6.41 -1.59 -2.42
C THR A 95 7.64 -1.36 -3.30
N TYR A 96 8.75 -0.92 -2.70
CA TYR A 96 9.96 -0.54 -3.41
C TYR A 96 11.06 -1.60 -3.32
N ASP A 97 11.44 -2.02 -2.11
CA ASP A 97 12.53 -2.99 -1.94
C ASP A 97 12.09 -4.43 -2.28
N ARG A 98 10.77 -4.67 -2.39
CA ARG A 98 10.16 -6.00 -2.56
C ARG A 98 10.53 -6.99 -1.45
N ASP A 99 10.93 -6.47 -0.29
CA ASP A 99 11.32 -7.26 0.88
C ASP A 99 10.08 -7.50 1.78
N TRP A 100 9.38 -8.59 1.48
CA TRP A 100 8.19 -9.00 2.24
C TRP A 100 8.49 -9.33 3.71
N PRO A 101 9.59 -10.05 4.04
CA PRO A 101 9.95 -10.29 5.44
C PRO A 101 10.21 -9.01 6.23
N ALA A 102 10.99 -8.06 5.70
CA ALA A 102 11.28 -6.81 6.39
C ALA A 102 10.03 -5.96 6.61
N ALA A 103 9.17 -5.86 5.59
CA ALA A 103 7.92 -5.14 5.72
C ALA A 103 7.02 -5.72 6.82
N GLY A 104 6.92 -7.05 6.91
CA GLY A 104 6.15 -7.73 7.95
C GLY A 104 6.61 -7.36 9.35
N ARG A 105 7.93 -7.42 9.61
CA ARG A 105 8.52 -7.04 10.91
C ARG A 105 8.17 -5.61 11.29
N HIS A 106 8.25 -4.68 10.34
CA HIS A 106 7.93 -3.28 10.61
C HIS A 106 6.45 -3.07 10.93
N PHE A 107 5.53 -3.71 10.21
CA PHE A 107 4.10 -3.61 10.54
C PHE A 107 3.76 -4.26 11.89
N GLU A 108 4.39 -5.39 12.22
CA GLU A 108 4.24 -6.04 13.52
C GLU A 108 4.72 -5.14 14.66
N GLN A 109 5.87 -4.49 14.50
CA GLN A 109 6.38 -3.48 15.45
C GLN A 109 5.40 -2.31 15.59
N ALA A 110 4.88 -1.78 14.50
CA ALA A 110 3.90 -0.70 14.53
C ALA A 110 2.62 -1.09 15.30
N LEU A 111 2.12 -2.30 15.10
CA LEU A 111 0.93 -2.82 15.80
C LEU A 111 1.20 -3.13 17.28
N ALA A 112 2.42 -3.51 17.63
CA ALA A 112 2.84 -3.70 19.02
C ALA A 112 2.90 -2.37 19.78
N LEU A 113 3.42 -1.31 19.13
CA LEU A 113 3.54 0.03 19.72
C LEU A 113 2.19 0.76 19.78
N ASN A 114 1.41 0.74 18.70
CA ASN A 114 0.09 1.37 18.67
C ASN A 114 -0.89 0.56 17.82
N ARG A 115 -1.67 -0.28 18.52
CA ARG A 115 -2.72 -1.10 17.91
C ARG A 115 -3.87 -0.29 17.30
N SER A 116 -4.08 0.95 17.73
CA SER A 116 -5.17 1.82 17.25
C SER A 116 -4.78 2.71 16.06
N TYR A 117 -3.52 2.68 15.61
CA TYR A 117 -3.09 3.55 14.53
C TYR A 117 -3.73 3.15 13.19
N VAL A 118 -4.58 4.02 12.65
CA VAL A 118 -5.44 3.74 11.50
C VAL A 118 -4.63 3.36 10.24
N LEU A 119 -3.51 4.05 9.99
CA LEU A 119 -2.68 3.75 8.83
C LEU A 119 -1.94 2.42 8.94
N SER A 120 -1.62 1.95 10.17
CA SER A 120 -1.05 0.60 10.37
C SER A 120 -1.97 -0.44 9.74
N HIS A 121 -3.27 -0.38 10.03
CA HIS A 121 -4.22 -1.37 9.53
C HIS A 121 -4.38 -1.32 8.02
N SER A 122 -4.54 -0.11 7.45
CA SER A 122 -4.72 0.03 6.00
C SER A 122 -3.49 -0.44 5.21
N HIS A 123 -2.28 -0.06 5.63
CA HIS A 123 -1.05 -0.48 4.94
C HIS A 123 -0.70 -1.94 5.22
N TYR A 124 -0.98 -2.45 6.41
CA TYR A 124 -0.77 -3.86 6.74
C TYR A 124 -1.72 -4.78 5.97
N ALA A 125 -3.00 -4.40 5.83
CA ALA A 125 -3.95 -5.14 5.00
C ALA A 125 -3.50 -5.22 3.53
N LEU A 126 -2.97 -4.11 2.99
CA LEU A 126 -2.40 -4.08 1.64
C LEU A 126 -1.17 -5.00 1.52
N TYR A 127 -0.29 -4.99 2.51
CA TYR A 127 0.85 -5.89 2.61
C TYR A 127 0.41 -7.36 2.61
N LEU A 128 -0.55 -7.74 3.47
CA LEU A 128 -1.04 -9.11 3.57
C LEU A 128 -1.66 -9.60 2.27
N THR A 129 -2.48 -8.76 1.63
CA THR A 129 -3.11 -9.06 0.35
C THR A 129 -2.05 -9.29 -0.73
N SER A 130 -1.08 -8.38 -0.84
CA SER A 130 -0.03 -8.47 -1.86
C SER A 130 0.91 -9.66 -1.65
N ARG A 131 1.21 -10.00 -0.39
CA ARG A 131 1.97 -11.20 -0.03
C ARG A 131 1.21 -12.48 -0.38
N SER A 132 -0.09 -12.51 -0.12
CA SER A 132 -0.94 -13.66 -0.45
C SER A 132 -1.03 -13.89 -1.96
N LEU A 133 -1.18 -12.82 -2.75
CA LEU A 133 -1.19 -12.87 -4.21
C LEU A 133 0.13 -13.38 -4.78
N SER A 134 1.26 -13.01 -4.16
CA SER A 134 2.59 -13.49 -4.57
C SER A 134 2.82 -14.99 -4.30
N ARG A 135 1.97 -15.63 -3.49
CA ARG A 135 2.04 -17.06 -3.14
C ARG A 135 1.07 -17.91 -3.97
N ILE A 136 0.18 -17.27 -4.73
CA ILE A 136 -0.74 -17.96 -5.63
C ILE A 136 0.07 -18.48 -6.83
N PRO A 137 0.08 -19.80 -7.12
CA PRO A 137 0.76 -20.32 -8.29
C PRO A 137 0.12 -19.77 -9.58
N ASP A 138 0.91 -19.51 -10.62
CA ASP A 138 0.51 -18.82 -11.87
C ASP A 138 -0.64 -19.48 -12.67
N HIS A 139 -1.12 -20.66 -12.27
CA HIS A 139 -2.21 -21.38 -12.92
C HIS A 139 -3.59 -20.69 -12.93
N TRP A 140 -3.75 -19.53 -12.26
CA TRP A 140 -4.94 -18.68 -12.43
C TRP A 140 -4.83 -17.68 -13.59
N GLN A 141 -3.64 -17.47 -14.18
CA GLN A 141 -3.49 -16.66 -15.38
C GLN A 141 -3.95 -17.39 -16.66
N THR A 142 -3.98 -18.72 -16.66
CA THR A 142 -4.44 -19.53 -17.79
C THR A 142 -5.97 -19.55 -17.97
N GLY A 143 -6.74 -18.95 -17.07
CA GLY A 143 -8.19 -18.74 -17.25
C GLY A 143 -8.55 -17.70 -18.32
N ALA A 144 -7.59 -16.87 -18.75
CA ALA A 144 -7.76 -15.89 -19.83
C ALA A 144 -7.16 -16.35 -21.18
N GLY A 145 -6.83 -17.65 -21.29
CA GLY A 145 -5.97 -18.21 -22.33
C GLY A 145 -6.59 -19.25 -23.26
N THR A 146 -7.92 -19.34 -23.37
CA THR A 146 -8.56 -20.00 -24.52
C THR A 146 -9.77 -19.18 -24.95
N ARG A 147 -9.56 -18.16 -25.78
CA ARG A 147 -10.58 -17.83 -26.78
C ARG A 147 -10.55 -18.97 -27.78
N PRO A 148 -11.57 -19.84 -27.89
CA PRO A 148 -11.71 -20.64 -29.09
C PRO A 148 -11.90 -19.64 -30.22
N ARG A 149 -10.96 -19.56 -31.17
CA ARG A 149 -11.24 -18.88 -32.44
C ARG A 149 -12.48 -19.57 -33.00
N GLY A 150 -13.60 -18.85 -33.08
CA GLY A 150 -14.77 -19.32 -33.81
C GLY A 150 -16.05 -19.58 -33.02
N THR A 151 -16.33 -18.92 -31.90
CA THR A 151 -17.71 -18.89 -31.39
C THR A 151 -18.20 -17.45 -31.27
N ARG A 152 -19.15 -17.08 -32.15
CA ARG A 152 -19.90 -15.83 -32.04
C ARG A 152 -20.48 -15.74 -30.64
N CYS A 153 -20.12 -14.68 -29.93
CA CYS A 153 -20.77 -14.30 -28.69
C CYS A 153 -22.24 -13.97 -29.04
N LYS A 154 -23.16 -14.94 -28.95
CA LYS A 154 -24.58 -14.63 -28.90
C LYS A 154 -24.84 -14.04 -27.53
N GLN A 155 -25.12 -12.75 -27.52
CA GLN A 155 -25.75 -12.06 -26.40
C GLN A 155 -26.90 -12.92 -25.88
N TYR A 156 -26.82 -13.34 -24.62
CA TYR A 156 -28.00 -13.77 -23.91
C TYR A 156 -28.05 -13.03 -22.58
N LEU A 157 -28.81 -11.95 -22.62
CA LEU A 157 -29.61 -11.46 -21.51
C LEU A 157 -30.36 -12.64 -20.86
N GLY A 158 -30.26 -12.75 -19.54
CA GLY A 158 -31.35 -13.27 -18.72
C GLY A 158 -31.45 -14.78 -18.54
N CYS A 159 -31.70 -15.13 -17.27
CA CYS A 159 -32.62 -16.16 -16.83
C CYS A 159 -32.17 -17.64 -16.82
N THR A 160 -32.04 -18.11 -15.57
CA THR A 160 -32.60 -19.36 -15.02
C THR A 160 -32.19 -20.72 -15.62
N ALA A 161 -31.49 -21.44 -14.75
CA ALA A 161 -31.86 -22.75 -14.24
C ALA A 161 -31.35 -24.02 -14.96
N LEU A 162 -31.12 -24.98 -14.06
CA LEU A 162 -31.19 -26.44 -14.22
C LEU A 162 -29.97 -27.16 -14.82
N ARG A 163 -29.23 -27.77 -13.87
CA ARG A 163 -28.62 -29.10 -13.92
C ARG A 163 -29.01 -29.91 -15.17
N CYS A 164 -28.02 -30.20 -16.01
CA CYS A 164 -28.13 -31.25 -17.02
C CYS A 164 -27.42 -32.51 -16.50
N GLN A 165 -28.22 -33.51 -16.08
CA GLN A 165 -27.77 -34.87 -15.82
C GLN A 165 -27.35 -35.52 -17.14
N THR A 166 -26.23 -36.24 -17.14
CA THR A 166 -25.73 -37.02 -18.27
C THR A 166 -26.58 -38.29 -18.48
N VAL A 167 -27.32 -38.38 -19.59
CA VAL A 167 -27.84 -39.65 -20.11
C VAL A 167 -26.82 -40.22 -21.10
N ARG A 168 -26.23 -41.38 -20.77
CA ARG A 168 -25.52 -42.24 -21.74
C ARG A 168 -26.55 -43.11 -22.44
N SER A 169 -26.68 -42.99 -23.76
CA SER A 169 -27.32 -44.01 -24.60
C SER A 169 -26.25 -44.82 -25.33
N GLY A 170 -26.35 -46.15 -25.21
CA GLY A 170 -25.49 -47.11 -25.90
C GLY A 170 -25.87 -47.29 -27.38
N ASN A 171 -24.89 -47.69 -28.17
CA ASN A 171 -25.05 -48.11 -29.57
C ASN A 171 -25.62 -49.55 -29.66
N PRO A 172 -26.45 -49.87 -30.67
CA PRO A 172 -26.74 -51.23 -31.06
C PRO A 172 -25.95 -51.63 -32.32
N THR A 173 -25.31 -52.80 -32.28
CA THR A 173 -24.99 -53.60 -33.47
C THR A 173 -25.17 -55.08 -33.12
N MET A 174 -26.21 -55.70 -33.68
CA MET A 174 -26.11 -56.87 -34.56
C MET A 174 -27.41 -56.99 -35.35
#